data_AF-B9M388-F1
#
_entry.id   AF-B9M388-F1
#
_cell.length_a   1.000
_cell.length_b   1.000
_cell.length_c   1.000
_cell.angle_alpha   90.00
_cell.angle_beta   90.00
_cell.angle_gamma   90.00
#
_symmetry.space_group_name_H-M   'P 1'
#
loop_
_entity.id
_entity.type
_entity.pdbx_description
1 polymer ?
#
loop_
_entity_poly.entity_id
_entity_poly.type
_entity_poly.pdbx_seq_one_letter_code
_entity_poly.pdbx_strand_id
1 'polypeptide(L)'
;MALPQLVKQLVEKKLSDYCKSKVSPELSEKIRMGFRIRRDNVTLFESRPSFPEPSHWVEIPVAQFRFDPGTGLWTLYCADRNSRWHYYVDVDPSKNLQNLLKEVDQDPTGIFWG
;
A
#
# COMPACT_ATOMS: atom_id res chain seq x y z
N MET A 1 17.24 5.43 -4.04
CA MET A 1 17.70 6.63 -3.30
C MET A 1 16.75 6.83 -2.11
N ALA A 2 17.03 7.69 -1.13
CA ALA A 2 16.02 7.97 -0.11
C ALA A 2 14.93 8.90 -0.69
N LEU A 3 13.66 8.69 -0.30
CA LEU A 3 12.60 9.66 -0.60
C LEU A 3 13.00 11.06 -0.08
N PRO A 4 12.83 12.12 -0.89
CA PRO A 4 12.96 13.48 -0.39
C PRO A 4 12.04 13.69 0.82
N GLN A 5 12.52 14.39 1.86
CA GLN A 5 11.78 14.56 3.12
C GLN A 5 10.36 15.11 2.92
N LEU A 6 10.19 16.10 2.03
CA LEU A 6 8.88 16.67 1.73
C LEU A 6 7.93 15.64 1.11
N VAL A 7 8.42 14.86 0.15
CA VAL A 7 7.64 13.80 -0.49
C VAL A 7 7.25 12.75 0.54
N LYS A 8 8.20 12.33 1.40
CA LYS A 8 7.93 11.39 2.48
C LYS A 8 6.80 11.88 3.39
N GLN A 9 6.85 13.11 3.88
CA GLN A 9 5.81 13.67 4.75
C GLN A 9 4.44 13.72 4.07
N LEU A 10 4.38 14.11 2.79
CA LEU A 10 3.14 14.13 2.01
C LEU A 10 2.55 12.72 1.85
N VAL A 11 3.41 11.73 1.59
CA VAL A 11 2.99 10.32 1.48
C VAL A 11 2.52 9.77 2.81
N GLU A 12 3.24 10.02 3.91
CA GLU A 12 2.85 9.61 5.26
C GLU A 12 1.47 10.16 5.63
N LYS A 13 1.22 11.44 5.36
CA LYS A 13 -0.09 12.06 5.60
C LYS A 13 -1.18 11.40 4.75
N LYS A 14 -0.98 11.29 3.44
CA LYS A 14 -1.95 10.69 2.52
C LYS A 14 -2.29 9.24 2.87
N LEU A 15 -1.29 8.43 3.21
CA LEU A 15 -1.51 7.03 3.59
C LEU A 15 -2.13 6.88 4.97
N SER A 16 -1.77 7.75 5.92
CA SER A 16 -2.43 7.79 7.24
C SER A 16 -3.92 8.09 7.10
N ASP A 17 -4.27 9.08 6.27
CA ASP A 17 -5.67 9.42 6.00
C ASP A 17 -6.41 8.27 5.28
N TYR A 18 -5.77 7.64 4.29
CA TYR A 18 -6.30 6.46 3.60
C TYR A 18 -6.52 5.27 4.54
N CYS A 19 -5.58 4.99 5.45
CA CYS A 19 -5.70 3.91 6.43
C CYS A 19 -6.89 4.13 7.37
N LYS A 20 -7.09 5.39 7.82
CA LYS A 20 -8.22 5.76 8.68
C LYS A 20 -9.56 5.70 7.96
N SER A 21 -9.61 6.06 6.68
CA SER A 21 -10.87 6.03 5.92
C SER A 21 -11.31 4.60 5.58
N LYS A 22 -10.37 3.67 5.44
CA LYS A 22 -10.65 2.28 5.06
C LYS A 22 -11.07 1.39 6.23
N VAL A 23 -10.51 1.61 7.41
CA VAL A 23 -10.80 0.79 8.59
C VAL A 23 -11.58 1.60 9.59
N SER A 24 -12.88 1.32 9.69
CA SER A 24 -13.72 1.85 10.76
C SER A 24 -13.23 1.35 12.12
N PRO A 25 -13.41 2.11 13.21
CA PRO A 25 -13.00 1.71 14.56
C PRO A 25 -13.54 0.33 14.96
N GLU A 26 -14.76 0.02 14.55
CA GLU A 26 -15.45 -1.26 14.80
C GLU A 26 -14.79 -2.46 14.09
N LEU A 27 -14.11 -2.22 12.97
CA LEU A 27 -13.39 -3.25 12.21
C LEU A 27 -11.94 -3.37 12.64
N SER A 28 -11.40 -2.42 13.42
CA SER A 28 -9.99 -2.37 13.82
C SER A 28 -9.53 -3.54 14.70
N GLU A 29 -10.47 -4.28 15.29
CA GLU A 29 -10.22 -5.53 16.01
C GLU A 29 -10.02 -6.74 15.08
N LYS A 30 -10.54 -6.67 13.85
CA LYS A 30 -10.51 -7.76 12.87
C LYS A 30 -9.51 -7.50 11.74
N ILE A 31 -9.46 -6.27 11.25
CA ILE A 31 -8.61 -5.86 10.13
C ILE A 31 -8.02 -4.51 10.46
N ARG A 32 -6.72 -4.36 10.22
CA ARG A 32 -6.02 -3.09 10.30
C ARG A 32 -5.32 -2.85 8.97
N MET A 33 -5.24 -1.60 8.56
CA MET A 33 -4.48 -1.23 7.39
C MET A 33 -3.29 -0.38 7.83
N GLY A 34 -2.13 -0.69 7.26
CA GLY A 34 -0.88 -0.04 7.60
C GLY A 34 -0.04 0.17 6.36
N PHE A 35 0.99 1.00 6.52
CA PHE A 35 1.95 1.23 5.45
C PHE A 35 3.37 1.28 6.01
N ARG A 36 4.32 0.90 5.18
CA ARG A 36 5.75 0.88 5.50
C ARG A 36 6.52 1.60 4.41
N ILE A 37 7.28 2.61 4.80
CA ILE A 37 8.17 3.33 3.89
C ILE A 37 9.59 2.81 4.09
N ARG A 38 10.20 2.27 3.04
CA ARG A 38 11.60 1.85 3.00
C ARG A 38 12.28 2.50 1.80
N ARG A 39 13.17 3.46 2.05
CA ARG A 39 13.91 4.24 1.03
C ARG A 39 12.97 4.97 0.08
N ASP A 40 12.72 4.41 -1.10
CA ASP A 40 11.86 4.90 -2.18
C ASP A 40 10.63 4.04 -2.42
N ASN A 41 10.48 2.97 -1.64
CA ASN A 41 9.37 2.03 -1.73
C ASN A 41 8.42 2.21 -0.57
N VAL A 42 7.14 2.26 -0.88
CA VAL A 42 6.05 2.40 0.08
C VAL A 42 5.14 1.21 -0.08
N THR A 43 5.09 0.36 0.94
CA THR A 43 4.28 -0.87 0.92
C THR A 43 3.03 -0.64 1.76
N LEU A 44 1.87 -0.79 1.14
CA LEU A 44 0.58 -0.91 1.82
C LEU A 44 0.38 -2.37 2.22
N PHE A 45 -0.03 -2.61 3.46
CA PHE A 45 -0.31 -3.94 3.96
C PHE A 45 -1.59 -3.94 4.78
N GLU A 46 -2.28 -5.07 4.71
CA GLU A 46 -3.34 -5.42 5.63
C GLU A 46 -2.74 -6.18 6.81
N SER A 47 -3.19 -5.93 8.03
CA SER A 47 -2.88 -6.73 9.20
C SER A 47 -4.15 -7.37 9.72
N ARG A 48 -4.11 -8.67 9.96
CA ARG A 48 -5.24 -9.42 10.52
C ARG A 48 -4.74 -10.42 11.56
N PRO A 49 -5.58 -10.81 12.55
CA PRO A 49 -5.22 -11.85 13.49
C PRO A 49 -4.98 -13.16 12.74
N SER A 50 -3.94 -13.88 13.17
CA SER A 50 -3.57 -15.18 12.63
C SER A 50 -4.67 -16.18 12.94
N PHE A 51 -4.99 -17.05 11.98
CA PHE A 51 -5.99 -18.09 12.15
C PHE A 51 -5.66 -19.07 13.30
N PRO A 52 -4.42 -19.61 13.42
CA PRO A 52 -4.07 -20.49 14.53
C PRO A 52 -3.91 -19.78 15.88
N GLU A 53 -3.56 -18.49 15.89
CA GLU A 53 -3.30 -17.74 17.12
C GLU A 53 -3.77 -16.29 16.99
N PRO A 54 -5.01 -15.97 17.43
CA PRO A 54 -5.60 -14.63 17.25
C PRO A 54 -4.83 -13.50 17.95
N SER A 55 -3.98 -13.84 18.93
CA SER A 55 -3.08 -12.89 19.60
C SER A 55 -1.95 -12.41 18.68
N HIS A 56 -1.60 -13.17 17.64
CA HIS A 56 -0.57 -12.83 16.68
C HIS A 56 -1.19 -12.18 15.44
N TRP A 57 -0.67 -11.02 15.07
CA TRP A 57 -1.09 -10.31 13.87
C TRP A 57 -0.15 -10.63 12.72
N VAL A 58 -0.71 -11.01 11.58
CA VAL A 58 0.04 -11.23 10.35
C VAL A 58 -0.14 -10.04 9.42
N GLU A 59 0.96 -9.57 8.82
CA GLU A 59 0.95 -8.53 7.80
C GLU A 59 0.92 -9.18 6.41
N ILE A 60 -0.10 -8.85 5.63
CA ILE A 60 -0.31 -9.30 4.26
C ILE A 60 -0.03 -8.10 3.35
N PRO A 61 1.03 -8.14 2.52
CA PRO A 61 1.31 -7.06 1.58
C PRO A 61 0.19 -6.97 0.54
N VAL A 62 -0.37 -5.77 0.38
CA VAL A 62 -1.44 -5.49 -0.60
C VAL A 62 -0.83 -4.92 -1.87
N ALA A 63 -0.17 -3.77 -1.75
CA ALA A 63 0.39 -3.04 -2.87
C ALA A 63 1.72 -2.39 -2.51
N GLN A 64 2.57 -2.18 -3.49
CA GLN A 64 3.81 -1.42 -3.31
C GLN A 64 3.92 -0.30 -4.33
N PHE A 65 4.10 0.91 -3.84
CA PHE A 65 4.33 2.11 -4.63
C PHE A 65 5.82 2.41 -4.63
N ARG A 66 6.43 2.51 -5.80
CA ARG A 66 7.85 2.83 -5.94
C ARG A 66 8.01 4.22 -6.53
N PHE A 67 8.77 5.07 -5.86
CA PHE A 67 9.05 6.43 -6.32
C PHE A 67 10.33 6.47 -7.14
N ASP A 68 10.23 6.95 -8.36
CA ASP A 68 11.39 7.26 -9.19
C ASP A 68 11.80 8.74 -9.00
N PRO A 69 12.97 9.04 -8.40
CA PRO A 69 13.39 10.41 -8.15
C PRO A 69 13.85 11.15 -9.40
N GLY A 70 14.19 10.45 -10.50
CA GLY A 70 14.60 11.07 -11.75
C GLY A 70 13.43 11.67 -12.53
N THR A 71 12.27 11.01 -12.46
CA THR A 71 11.03 11.40 -13.15
C THR A 71 9.99 12.03 -12.22
N GLY A 72 10.09 11.78 -10.91
CA GLY A 72 9.10 12.17 -9.90
C GLY A 72 7.80 11.35 -9.97
N LEU A 73 7.84 10.19 -10.64
CA LEU A 73 6.68 9.32 -10.83
C LEU A 73 6.62 8.21 -9.78
N TRP A 74 5.40 7.86 -9.40
CA TRP A 74 5.10 6.67 -8.62
C TRP A 74 4.65 5.56 -9.55
N THR A 75 5.13 4.36 -9.29
CA THR A 75 4.75 3.16 -10.02
C THR A 75 4.09 2.18 -9.06
N LEU A 76 3.00 1.54 -9.51
CA LEU A 76 2.27 0.54 -8.73
C LEU A 76 2.81 -0.87 -9.00
N TYR A 77 2.96 -1.64 -7.93
CA TYR A 77 3.34 -3.04 -7.96
C TYR A 77 2.36 -3.86 -7.12
N CYS A 78 1.99 -5.04 -7.63
CA CYS A 78 1.21 -6.05 -6.92
C CYS A 78 2.12 -7.20 -6.45
N ALA A 79 1.74 -7.87 -5.37
CA ALA A 79 2.42 -9.08 -4.92
C ALA A 79 1.75 -10.32 -5.54
N ASP A 80 2.54 -11.32 -5.93
CA ASP A 80 2.01 -12.64 -6.25
C ASP A 80 1.84 -13.51 -4.98
N ARG A 81 1.33 -14.73 -5.16
CA ARG A 81 1.15 -15.73 -4.09
C ARG A 81 2.45 -16.12 -3.37
N ASN A 82 3.61 -15.85 -3.97
CA ASN A 82 4.93 -16.10 -3.41
C ASN A 82 5.56 -14.82 -2.83
N SER A 83 4.77 -13.76 -2.61
CA SER A 83 5.21 -12.44 -2.13
C SER A 83 6.25 -11.76 -3.03
N ARG A 84 6.27 -12.08 -4.33
CA ARG A 84 7.12 -11.40 -5.32
C ARG A 84 6.38 -10.21 -5.91
N TRP A 85 7.10 -9.09 -6.06
CA TRP A 85 6.55 -7.85 -6.59
C TRP A 85 6.60 -7.83 -8.12
N HIS A 86 5.45 -7.56 -8.74
CA HIS A 86 5.28 -7.43 -10.18
C HIS A 86 4.75 -6.04 -10.53
N TYR A 87 5.21 -5.50 -11.66
CA TYR A 87 4.71 -4.22 -12.17
C TYR A 87 3.24 -4.36 -12.54
N TYR A 88 2.40 -3.45 -12.06
CA TYR A 88 0.97 -3.44 -12.38
C TYR A 88 0.73 -2.65 -13.66
N VAL A 89 0.32 -3.36 -14.73
CA VAL A 89 0.24 -2.80 -16.10
C VAL A 89 -1.04 -2.01 -16.36
N ASP A 90 -2.09 -2.21 -15.57
CA ASP A 90 -3.39 -1.58 -15.80
C ASP A 90 -3.46 -0.12 -15.31
N VAL A 91 -2.37 0.41 -14.73
CA VAL A 91 -2.26 1.83 -14.39
C VAL A 91 -0.90 2.40 -14.77
N ASP A 92 -0.93 3.54 -15.44
CA ASP A 92 0.30 4.27 -15.75
C ASP A 92 0.98 4.84 -14.50
N PRO A 93 2.32 4.97 -14.51
CA PRO A 93 3.03 5.69 -13.47
C PRO A 93 2.51 7.13 -13.32
N SER A 94 2.30 7.56 -12.08
CA SER A 94 1.64 8.84 -11.78
C SER A 94 2.45 9.68 -10.79
N LYS A 95 2.47 11.00 -10.99
CA LYS A 95 3.02 11.94 -9.99
C LYS A 95 2.18 11.99 -8.72
N ASN A 96 0.90 11.64 -8.80
CA ASN A 96 -0.02 11.65 -7.68
C ASN A 96 -0.28 10.22 -7.17
N LEU A 97 0.29 9.91 -6.00
CA LEU A 97 0.06 8.66 -5.29
C LEU A 97 -1.43 8.35 -5.08
N GLN A 98 -2.29 9.36 -4.93
CA GLN A 98 -3.73 9.14 -4.76
C GLN A 98 -4.39 8.45 -5.96
N ASN A 99 -3.90 8.66 -7.17
CA ASN A 99 -4.45 7.99 -8.36
C ASN A 99 -4.17 6.49 -8.28
N LEU A 100 -2.96 6.11 -7.85
CA LEU A 100 -2.59 4.72 -7.66
C LEU A 100 -3.34 4.10 -6.47
N LEU A 101 -3.58 4.87 -5.40
CA LEU A 101 -4.40 4.39 -4.28
C LEU A 101 -5.85 4.16 -4.68
N LYS A 102 -6.42 4.98 -5.59
CA LYS A 102 -7.75 4.75 -6.15
C LYS A 102 -7.79 3.49 -7.01
N GLU A 103 -6.75 3.23 -7.79
CA GLU A 103 -6.64 1.97 -8.54
C GLU A 103 -6.64 0.76 -7.62
N VAL A 104 -5.81 0.80 -6.56
CA VAL A 104 -5.79 -0.25 -5.53
C VAL A 104 -7.15 -0.38 -4.85
N ASP A 105 -7.85 0.72 -4.60
CA ASP A 105 -9.17 0.73 -3.96
C ASP A 105 -10.28 0.13 -4.83
N GLN A 106 -10.27 0.44 -6.12
CA GLN A 106 -11.21 -0.09 -7.10
C GLN A 106 -10.95 -1.56 -7.40
N ASP A 107 -9.68 -1.97 -7.35
CA ASP A 107 -9.19 -3.32 -7.58
C ASP A 107 -9.93 -4.03 -8.72
N PRO A 108 -9.91 -3.46 -9.95
CA PRO A 108 -10.72 -3.97 -11.06
C PRO A 108 -10.37 -5.40 -11.45
N THR A 109 -9.15 -5.83 -11.13
CA THR A 109 -8.62 -7.16 -11.41
C THR A 109 -8.80 -8.14 -10.23
N GLY A 110 -9.14 -7.66 -9.04
CA GLY A 110 -9.23 -8.46 -7.81
C GLY A 110 -7.87 -8.92 -7.27
N ILE A 111 -6.77 -8.30 -7.71
CA ILE A 111 -5.40 -8.72 -7.36
C ILE A 111 -4.99 -8.15 -5.99
N PHE A 112 -5.56 -7.03 -5.56
CA PHE A 112 -5.15 -6.36 -4.33
C PHE A 112 -5.90 -6.87 -3.08
N TRP A 113 -7.21 -7.15 -3.20
CA TRP A 113 -8.07 -7.54 -2.06
C TRP A 113 -8.70 -8.93 -2.18
N GLY A 114 -8.33 -9.70 -3.21
CA GLY A 114 -8.86 -11.05 -3.50
C GLY A 114 -8.43 -12.16 -2.53
#